data_AF-A0A291QR39-F1
#
_entry.id   AF-A0A291QR39-F1
#
_cell.length_a   1.000
_cell.length_b   1.000
_cell.length_c   1.000
_cell.angle_alpha   90.00
_cell.angle_beta   90.00
_cell.angle_gamma   90.00
#
_symmetry.space_group_name_H-M   'P 1'
#
loop_
_entity.id
_entity.type
_entity.pdbx_description
1 polymer ?
#
loop_
_entity_poly.entity_id
_entity_poly.type
_entity_poly.pdbx_seq_one_letter_code
_entity_poly.pdbx_strand_id
1 'polypeptide(L)'
;MKFGIRKPSLKKRIAARTSWKRYARHSLGFKAPRGWGWLTNPKKAAYNRMYYRTTSKGCLMVFLWLCSISIMLALLVLRTF
;
A
#
# COMPACT_ATOMS: atom_id res chain seq x y z
N MET A 1 -9.03 -12.24 2.92
CA MET A 1 -8.76 -13.18 1.81
C MET A 1 -9.49 -14.49 2.10
N LYS A 2 -10.15 -15.13 1.13
CA LYS A 2 -10.78 -16.45 1.34
C LYS A 2 -9.74 -17.54 1.12
N PHE A 3 -9.47 -18.35 2.12
CA PHE A 3 -8.60 -19.53 2.02
C PHE A 3 -9.43 -20.74 1.55
N GLY A 4 -8.88 -21.55 0.64
CA GLY A 4 -9.53 -22.72 0.06
C GLY A 4 -9.14 -22.97 -1.41
N ILE A 5 -9.47 -24.17 -1.91
CA ILE A 5 -9.22 -24.55 -3.31
C ILE A 5 -10.05 -23.64 -4.22
N ARG A 6 -9.40 -22.95 -5.15
CA ARG A 6 -10.11 -22.13 -6.14
C ARG A 6 -10.77 -23.02 -7.18
N LYS A 7 -12.08 -22.90 -7.35
CA LYS A 7 -12.80 -23.51 -8.47
C LYS A 7 -12.21 -23.00 -9.81
N PRO A 8 -11.56 -23.85 -10.63
CA PRO A 8 -11.08 -23.42 -11.94
C PRO A 8 -12.29 -23.11 -12.83
N SER A 9 -12.16 -22.09 -13.67
CA SER A 9 -13.20 -21.71 -14.64
C SER A 9 -12.61 -21.62 -16.05
N LEU A 10 -13.13 -22.44 -16.96
CA LEU A 10 -12.65 -22.52 -18.34
C LEU A 10 -12.84 -21.20 -19.09
N LYS A 11 -14.00 -20.54 -18.91
CA LYS A 11 -14.29 -19.23 -19.49
C LYS A 11 -13.23 -18.18 -19.14
N LYS A 12 -12.86 -18.08 -17.86
CA LYS A 12 -11.82 -17.12 -17.42
C LYS A 12 -10.44 -17.47 -17.98
N ARG A 13 -10.14 -18.77 -18.12
CA ARG A 13 -8.87 -19.24 -18.70
C ARG A 13 -8.74 -18.86 -20.17
N ILE A 14 -9.79 -19.07 -20.97
CA ILE A 14 -9.80 -18.71 -22.39
C ILE A 14 -9.77 -17.18 -22.55
N ALA A 15 -10.63 -16.45 -21.83
CA ALA A 15 -10.66 -14.99 -21.88
C ALA A 15 -9.33 -14.34 -21.50
N ALA A 16 -8.60 -14.92 -20.54
CA ALA A 16 -7.27 -14.44 -20.20
C ALA A 16 -6.27 -14.63 -21.36
N ARG A 17 -6.32 -15.75 -22.08
CA ARG A 17 -5.43 -16.06 -23.21
C ARG A 17 -5.72 -15.20 -24.43
N THR A 18 -6.98 -14.94 -24.74
CA THR A 18 -7.39 -14.19 -25.95
C THR A 18 -7.53 -12.68 -25.71
N SER A 19 -7.28 -12.18 -24.49
CA SER A 19 -7.43 -10.76 -24.19
C SER A 19 -6.37 -9.89 -24.87
N TRP A 20 -6.82 -8.99 -25.76
CA TRP A 20 -5.95 -8.03 -26.47
C TRP A 20 -5.10 -7.18 -25.52
N LYS A 21 -5.67 -6.68 -24.42
CA LYS A 21 -4.96 -5.87 -23.42
C LYS A 21 -3.78 -6.62 -22.78
N ARG A 22 -3.91 -7.95 -22.58
CA ARG A 22 -2.81 -8.77 -22.05
C ARG A 22 -1.74 -8.96 -23.11
N TYR A 23 -2.13 -9.29 -24.33
CA TYR A 23 -1.19 -9.44 -25.44
C TYR A 23 -0.36 -8.17 -25.65
N ALA A 24 -0.99 -6.99 -25.70
CA ALA A 24 -0.27 -5.72 -25.80
C ALA A 24 0.71 -5.50 -24.63
N ARG A 25 0.30 -5.77 -23.39
CA ARG A 25 1.16 -5.56 -22.22
C ARG A 25 2.34 -6.53 -22.14
N HIS A 26 2.14 -7.79 -22.52
CA HIS A 26 3.09 -8.88 -22.26
C HIS A 26 3.86 -9.35 -23.50
N SER A 27 3.27 -9.28 -24.69
CA SER A 27 3.89 -9.70 -25.94
C SER A 27 4.49 -8.53 -26.71
N LEU A 28 3.83 -7.37 -26.71
CA LEU A 28 4.35 -6.15 -27.39
C LEU A 28 5.22 -5.27 -26.48
N GLY A 29 5.40 -5.63 -25.21
CA GLY A 29 6.32 -4.92 -24.31
C GLY A 29 5.81 -3.58 -23.77
N PHE A 30 4.51 -3.25 -23.89
CA PHE A 30 3.92 -2.00 -23.35
C PHE A 30 3.82 -1.97 -21.80
N LYS A 31 4.75 -2.59 -21.09
CA LYS A 31 4.80 -2.53 -19.63
C LYS A 31 5.47 -1.23 -19.22
N ALA A 32 4.74 -0.39 -18.50
CA ALA A 32 5.31 0.84 -17.97
C ALA A 32 6.49 0.52 -17.02
N PRO A 33 7.66 1.15 -17.20
CA PRO A 33 8.79 0.97 -16.30
C PRO A 33 8.49 1.52 -14.91
N ARG A 34 9.34 1.16 -13.93
CA ARG A 34 9.18 1.62 -12.54
C ARG A 34 9.25 3.17 -12.52
N GLY A 35 8.39 3.80 -11.71
CA GLY A 35 8.31 5.27 -11.61
C GLY A 35 7.26 5.94 -12.50
N TRP A 36 6.72 5.26 -13.51
CA TRP A 36 5.70 5.79 -14.43
C TRP A 36 4.28 5.83 -13.85
N GLY A 37 4.15 5.77 -12.53
CA GLY A 37 2.87 5.83 -11.83
C GLY A 37 2.10 7.13 -12.14
N TRP A 38 2.81 8.23 -12.35
CA TRP A 38 2.20 9.53 -12.69
C TRP A 38 1.49 9.52 -14.05
N LEU A 39 2.05 8.84 -15.06
CA LEU A 39 1.44 8.74 -16.39
C LEU A 39 0.34 7.67 -16.43
N THR A 40 0.55 6.53 -15.76
CA THR A 40 -0.36 5.37 -15.85
C THR A 40 -1.54 5.43 -14.89
N ASN A 41 -1.35 6.01 -13.69
CA ASN A 41 -2.42 6.18 -12.70
C ASN A 41 -2.08 7.35 -11.73
N PRO A 42 -2.35 8.60 -12.14
CA PRO A 42 -1.96 9.79 -11.37
C PRO A 42 -2.63 9.84 -10.00
N LYS A 43 -3.90 9.43 -9.89
CA LYS A 43 -4.64 9.41 -8.62
C LYS A 43 -3.96 8.49 -7.60
N LYS A 44 -3.58 7.28 -8.02
CA LYS A 44 -2.89 6.33 -7.14
C LYS A 44 -1.48 6.81 -6.80
N ALA A 45 -0.77 7.43 -7.75
CA ALA A 45 0.55 8.00 -7.49
C ALA A 45 0.49 9.12 -6.44
N ALA A 46 -0.48 10.04 -6.56
CA ALA A 46 -0.71 11.11 -5.60
C ALA A 46 -1.09 10.58 -4.21
N TYR A 47 -2.03 9.62 -4.15
CA TYR A 47 -2.44 8.97 -2.90
C TYR A 47 -1.24 8.32 -2.20
N ASN A 48 -0.46 7.50 -2.93
CA ASN A 48 0.71 6.85 -2.37
C ASN A 48 1.73 7.87 -1.88
N ARG A 49 1.96 8.96 -2.63
CA ARG A 49 2.88 10.04 -2.22
C ARG A 49 2.46 10.66 -0.90
N MET A 50 1.17 10.94 -0.70
CA MET A 50 0.71 11.48 0.58
C MET A 50 0.74 10.45 1.69
N TYR A 51 0.32 9.21 1.43
CA TYR A 51 0.39 8.11 2.39
C TYR A 51 1.81 7.89 2.93
N TYR A 52 2.83 7.84 2.05
CA TYR A 52 4.23 7.72 2.49
C TYR A 52 4.72 8.95 3.28
N ARG A 53 4.19 10.14 2.99
CA ARG A 53 4.56 11.36 3.74
C ARG A 53 3.92 11.39 5.12
N THR A 54 2.63 11.05 5.22
CA THR A 54 1.85 11.17 6.46
C THR A 54 2.01 9.95 7.36
N THR A 55 1.94 8.74 6.80
CA THR A 55 1.92 7.52 7.59
C THR A 55 3.32 7.04 7.97
N SER A 56 4.29 7.07 7.06
CA SER A 56 5.62 6.49 7.34
C SER A 56 6.45 7.29 8.34
N LYS A 57 6.28 8.63 8.38
CA LYS A 57 7.00 9.50 9.33
C LYS A 57 6.13 9.97 10.48
N GLY A 58 4.84 10.26 10.23
CA GLY A 58 3.95 10.80 11.25
C GLY A 58 3.61 9.81 12.35
N CYS A 59 3.41 8.53 12.01
CA CYS A 59 2.99 7.53 13.00
C CYS A 59 4.07 7.27 14.06
N LEU A 60 5.34 7.20 13.66
CA LEU A 60 6.46 7.02 14.59
C LEU A 60 6.61 8.21 15.55
N MET A 61 6.49 9.43 15.03
CA MET A 61 6.59 10.65 15.85
C MET A 61 5.45 10.74 16.87
N VAL A 62 4.22 10.42 16.46
CA VAL A 62 3.05 10.38 17.35
C VAL A 62 3.23 9.31 18.43
N PHE A 63 3.74 8.13 18.07
CA PHE A 63 3.99 7.05 19.02
C PHE A 63 5.04 7.43 20.07
N LEU A 64 6.18 8.00 19.65
CA LEU A 64 7.24 8.44 20.56
C LEU A 64 6.75 9.56 21.50
N TRP A 65 5.95 10.49 20.98
CA TRP A 65 5.38 11.57 21.78
C TRP A 65 4.42 11.04 22.85
N LEU A 66 3.52 10.14 22.49
CA LEU A 66 2.59 9.49 23.44
C LEU A 66 3.35 8.68 24.50
N CYS A 67 4.38 7.91 24.12
CA CYS A 67 5.22 7.21 25.08
C CYS A 67 5.94 8.18 26.04
N SER A 68 6.47 9.30 25.53
CA SER A 68 7.16 10.29 26.36
C SER A 68 6.25 10.97 27.38
N ILE A 69 5.01 11.28 26.99
CA ILE A 69 4.00 11.88 27.88
C ILE A 69 3.60 10.89 28.97
N SER A 70 3.36 9.63 28.60
CA SER A 70 3.02 8.58 29.57
C SER A 70 4.12 8.37 30.61
N ILE A 71 5.39 8.40 30.18
CA ILE A 71 6.55 8.27 31.09
C ILE A 71 6.68 9.50 32.00
N MET A 72 6.53 10.71 31.45
CA MET A 72 6.56 11.95 32.24
C MET A 72 5.44 11.99 33.29
N LEU A 73 4.23 11.59 32.92
CA LEU A 73 3.10 11.52 33.84
C LEU A 73 3.35 10.50 34.96
N ALA A 74 3.89 9.33 34.63
CA ALA A 74 4.24 8.31 35.61
C ALA A 74 5.32 8.81 36.60
N LEU A 75 6.35 9.51 36.12
CA LEU A 75 7.40 10.09 36.97
C LEU A 75 6.89 11.22 37.87
N LEU A 76 5.92 12.03 37.41
CA LEU A 76 5.28 13.04 38.25
C LEU A 76 4.43 12.41 39.35
N VAL A 77 3.68 11.34 39.05
CA VAL A 77 2.89 10.61 40.05
C VAL A 77 3.80 9.93 41.08
N LEU A 78 4.90 9.31 40.64
CA LEU A 78 5.92 8.71 41.52
C LEU A 78 6.65 9.72 42.42
N ARG A 79 6.64 11.01 42.08
CA ARG A 79 7.22 12.10 42.89
C ARG A 79 6.25 12.67 43.92
N THR A 80 4.95 12.47 43.72
CA THR A 80 3.89 12.95 44.63
C THR A 80 3.55 11.95 45.75
N PHE A 81 3.89 10.67 45.59
CA PHE A 81 3.86 9.65 46.64
C PHE A 81 5.20 9.60 47.37
#